data_AF-A0A965TG05-F1
#
_entry.id   AF-A0A965TG05-F1
#
_cell.length_a   1.000
_cell.length_b   1.000
_cell.length_c   1.000
_cell.angle_alpha   90.00
_cell.angle_beta   90.00
_cell.angle_gamma   90.00
#
_symmetry.space_group_name_H-M   'P 1'
#
loop_
_entity.id
_entity.type
_entity.pdbx_description
1 polymer ?
#
loop_
_entity_poly.entity_id
_entity_poly.type
_entity_poly.pdbx_seq_one_letter_code
_entity_poly.pdbx_strand_id
1 'polypeptide(L)'
;ISRRMKLLAKELNVPLILVSQMSRGSEMRKEKPQLHDLRDSGAIEQDADIVAFLYKEKNQDADNELIELIIAKFRNGQTGSLAFKWDGKSFAFYPESYEKIMALSTSSDKLDKFPKQPPKEPSAEPNGEN
;
A
#
# COMPACT_ATOMS: atom_id res chain seq x y z
N ILE A 1 -9.03 -19.87 -6.75
CA ILE A 1 -7.70 -20.11 -6.15
C ILE A 1 -7.58 -19.36 -4.83
N SER A 2 -7.83 -18.05 -4.82
CA SER A 2 -7.87 -17.16 -3.64
C SER A 2 -8.53 -17.76 -2.39
N ARG A 3 -9.76 -18.28 -2.51
CA ARG A 3 -10.49 -18.90 -1.38
C ARG A 3 -9.72 -20.04 -0.73
N ARG A 4 -9.13 -20.94 -1.52
CA ARG A 4 -8.33 -22.06 -1.02
C ARG A 4 -7.06 -21.57 -0.34
N MET A 5 -6.40 -20.57 -0.93
CA MET A 5 -5.21 -19.93 -0.35
C MET A 5 -5.51 -19.26 1.00
N LYS A 6 -6.67 -18.58 1.12
CA LYS A 6 -7.12 -17.98 2.38
C LYS A 6 -7.39 -19.03 3.47
N LEU A 7 -7.97 -20.18 3.10
CA LEU A 7 -8.19 -21.28 4.03
C LEU A 7 -6.86 -21.91 4.48
N LEU A 8 -5.93 -22.13 3.55
CA LEU A 8 -4.60 -22.66 3.86
C LEU A 8 -3.81 -21.75 4.80
N ALA A 9 -3.83 -20.43 4.55
CA ALA A 9 -3.17 -19.45 5.42
C ALA A 9 -3.74 -19.47 6.85
N LYS A 10 -5.06 -19.66 6.99
CA LYS A 10 -5.71 -19.82 8.29
C LYS A 10 -5.35 -21.14 8.97
N GLU A 11 -5.29 -22.23 8.22
CA GLU A 11 -4.95 -23.56 8.73
C GLU A 11 -3.51 -23.63 9.23
N LEU A 12 -2.57 -23.08 8.47
CA LEU A 12 -1.14 -23.04 8.82
C LEU A 12 -0.79 -21.89 9.79
N ASN A 13 -1.72 -20.97 10.04
CA ASN A 13 -1.51 -19.77 10.85
C ASN A 13 -0.28 -18.94 10.41
N VAL A 14 -0.12 -18.74 9.10
CA VAL A 14 0.97 -17.95 8.52
C VAL A 14 0.42 -16.89 7.56
N PRO A 15 1.08 -15.72 7.44
CA PRO A 15 0.72 -14.74 6.42
C PRO A 15 1.05 -15.28 5.03
N LEU A 16 0.08 -15.21 4.12
CA LEU A 16 0.28 -15.58 2.72
C LEU A 16 0.17 -14.35 1.83
N ILE A 17 1.25 -14.03 1.12
CA ILE A 17 1.32 -12.94 0.16
C ILE A 17 1.13 -13.53 -1.23
N LEU A 18 0.17 -12.99 -1.98
CA LEU A 18 -0.07 -13.33 -3.37
C LEU A 18 0.18 -12.09 -4.22
N VAL A 19 0.88 -12.25 -5.34
CA VAL A 19 1.09 -11.20 -6.33
C VAL A 19 0.17 -11.47 -7.51
N SER A 20 -0.55 -10.44 -7.95
CA SER A 20 -1.39 -10.51 -9.14
C SER A 20 -1.01 -9.40 -10.09
N GLN A 21 -0.95 -9.72 -11.38
CA GLN A 21 -0.87 -8.70 -12.42
C GLN A 21 -2.24 -8.01 -12.53
N MET A 22 -2.22 -6.70 -12.79
CA MET A 22 -3.42 -5.93 -13.10
C MET A 22 -3.87 -6.12 -14.55
N SER A 23 -5.14 -5.85 -14.83
CA SER A 23 -5.65 -5.84 -16.21
C SER A 23 -4.95 -4.76 -17.06
N ARG A 24 -4.73 -5.02 -18.35
CA ARG A 24 -4.12 -4.05 -19.28
C ARG A 24 -4.92 -2.75 -19.40
N GLY A 25 -6.23 -2.81 -19.18
CA GLY A 25 -7.10 -1.64 -19.21
C GLY A 25 -6.78 -0.61 -18.13
N SER A 26 -6.13 -1.02 -17.04
CA SER A 26 -5.66 -0.09 -15.99
C SER A 26 -4.55 0.84 -16.50
N GLU A 27 -3.67 0.37 -17.39
CA GLU A 27 -2.54 1.14 -17.89
C GLU A 27 -2.96 2.32 -18.77
N MET A 28 -4.16 2.23 -19.38
CA MET A 28 -4.68 3.26 -20.26
C MET A 28 -5.25 4.47 -19.51
N ARG A 29 -5.66 4.31 -18.24
CA ARG A 29 -6.43 5.34 -17.53
C ARG A 29 -5.59 6.48 -16.95
N LYS A 30 -4.26 6.39 -16.95
CA LYS A 30 -3.34 7.35 -16.28
C LYS A 30 -3.70 7.67 -14.81
N GLU A 31 -4.64 6.94 -14.23
CA GLU A 31 -5.14 7.07 -12.87
C GLU A 31 -4.49 6.01 -11.97
N LYS A 32 -4.61 6.22 -10.66
CA LYS A 32 -4.13 5.25 -9.67
C LYS A 32 -4.92 3.93 -9.77
N PRO A 33 -4.26 2.77 -9.52
CA PRO A 33 -4.90 1.47 -9.41
C PRO A 33 -6.09 1.46 -8.46
N GLN A 34 -7.15 0.75 -8.83
CA GLN A 34 -8.34 0.54 -7.99
C GLN A 34 -8.67 -0.94 -7.86
N LEU A 35 -9.50 -1.29 -6.87
CA LEU A 35 -9.90 -2.68 -6.62
C LEU A 35 -10.50 -3.36 -7.86
N HIS A 36 -11.27 -2.62 -8.65
CA HIS A 36 -11.90 -3.14 -9.86
C HIS A 36 -10.88 -3.55 -10.94
N ASP A 37 -9.61 -3.13 -10.85
CA ASP A 37 -8.55 -3.58 -11.75
C ASP A 37 -8.10 -5.03 -11.49
N LEU A 38 -8.50 -5.58 -10.34
CA LEU A 38 -8.33 -7.01 -10.00
C LEU A 38 -9.52 -7.86 -10.45
N ARG A 39 -10.52 -7.29 -11.12
CA ARG A 39 -11.75 -8.00 -11.51
C ARG A 39 -11.48 -9.20 -12.41
N ASP A 40 -10.47 -9.11 -13.28
CA ASP A 40 -10.03 -10.24 -14.13
C ASP A 40 -9.31 -11.33 -13.32
N SER A 41 -8.88 -11.02 -12.11
CA SER A 41 -8.28 -11.97 -11.17
C SER A 41 -9.34 -12.75 -10.36
N GLY A 42 -10.62 -12.56 -10.66
CA GLY A 42 -11.74 -13.29 -10.07
C GLY A 42 -12.02 -12.87 -8.62
N ALA A 43 -12.12 -13.84 -7.71
CA ALA A 43 -12.55 -13.61 -6.33
C ALA A 43 -11.44 -13.08 -5.37
N ILE A 44 -10.25 -12.75 -5.87
CA ILE A 44 -9.12 -12.28 -5.03
C ILE A 44 -9.52 -11.06 -4.21
N GLU A 45 -10.14 -10.07 -4.85
CA GLU A 45 -10.59 -8.84 -4.18
C GLU A 45 -11.49 -9.16 -2.98
N GLN A 46 -12.42 -10.09 -3.14
CA GLN A 46 -13.36 -10.46 -2.09
C GLN A 46 -12.66 -11.25 -0.98
N ASP A 47 -11.85 -12.26 -1.34
CA ASP A 47 -11.25 -13.20 -0.41
C ASP A 47 -10.11 -12.60 0.44
N ALA A 48 -9.33 -11.67 -0.11
CA ALA A 48 -8.17 -11.09 0.57
C ALA A 48 -8.57 -10.29 1.83
N ASP A 49 -7.71 -10.32 2.85
CA ASP A 49 -7.84 -9.43 4.03
C ASP A 49 -7.28 -8.04 3.76
N ILE A 50 -6.16 -7.99 3.04
CA ILE A 50 -5.46 -6.78 2.62
C ILE A 50 -5.29 -6.82 1.11
N VAL A 51 -5.58 -5.71 0.43
CA VAL A 51 -5.23 -5.49 -0.98
C VAL A 51 -4.41 -4.22 -1.04
N ALA A 52 -3.22 -4.32 -1.63
CA ALA A 52 -2.33 -3.19 -1.83
C ALA A 52 -1.84 -3.12 -3.28
N PHE A 53 -1.65 -1.91 -3.78
CA PHE A 53 -1.12 -1.63 -5.10
C PHE A 53 0.18 -0.84 -4.99
N LEU A 54 1.14 -1.14 -5.85
CA LEU A 54 2.31 -0.29 -6.08
C LEU A 54 2.01 0.62 -7.26
N TYR A 55 2.18 1.92 -7.07
CA TYR A 55 1.95 2.94 -8.09
C TYR A 55 3.18 3.83 -8.22
N LYS A 56 3.61 4.07 -9.47
CA LYS A 56 4.62 5.06 -9.82
C LYS A 56 3.97 6.10 -10.73
N GLU A 57 4.00 7.36 -10.31
CA GLU A 57 3.55 8.48 -11.14
C GLU A 57 4.42 8.55 -12.41
N LYS A 58 3.81 8.52 -13.60
CA LYS A 58 4.54 8.58 -14.87
C LYS A 58 5.04 9.99 -15.24
N ASN A 59 4.54 11.03 -14.57
CA ASN A 59 4.68 12.43 -15.01
C ASN A 59 5.62 13.30 -14.14
N GLN A 60 6.29 12.72 -13.16
CA GLN A 60 7.29 13.45 -12.37
C GLN A 60 8.67 13.21 -12.99
N ASP A 61 9.56 14.20 -12.88
CA ASP A 61 10.90 14.23 -13.45
C ASP A 61 11.60 12.87 -13.45
N ALA A 62 12.48 12.61 -14.44
CA ALA A 62 13.14 11.32 -14.62
C ALA A 62 13.87 10.80 -13.35
N ASP A 63 14.21 11.70 -12.42
CA ASP A 63 14.84 11.41 -11.12
C ASP A 63 13.85 11.04 -10.00
N ASN A 64 12.54 11.04 -10.26
CA ASN A 64 11.57 10.68 -9.25
C ASN A 64 11.46 9.16 -9.10
N GLU A 65 12.22 8.65 -8.14
CA GLU A 65 12.23 7.27 -7.68
C GLU A 65 11.10 6.95 -6.70
N LEU A 66 10.13 7.84 -6.55
CA LEU A 66 9.06 7.63 -5.59
C LEU A 66 8.04 6.59 -6.05
N ILE A 67 7.67 5.68 -5.15
CA ILE A 67 6.64 4.67 -5.30
C ILE A 67 5.63 4.82 -4.18
N GLU A 68 4.35 4.89 -4.54
CA GLU A 68 3.23 4.88 -3.62
C GLU A 68 2.72 3.45 -3.43
N LEU A 69 2.65 2.98 -2.19
CA LEU A 69 1.97 1.76 -1.79
C LEU A 69 0.56 2.11 -1.29
N ILE A 70 -0.45 1.81 -2.10
CA ILE A 70 -1.85 2.13 -1.84
C ILE A 70 -2.51 0.92 -1.21
N ILE A 71 -2.86 0.98 0.07
CA ILE A 71 -3.69 -0.01 0.77
C ILE A 71 -5.15 0.25 0.42
N ALA A 72 -5.64 -0.39 -0.64
CA ALA A 72 -6.98 -0.21 -1.17
C ALA A 72 -8.06 -1.00 -0.38
N LYS A 73 -7.67 -2.05 0.35
CA LYS A 73 -8.56 -2.80 1.24
C LYS A 73 -7.81 -3.23 2.48
N PHE A 74 -8.43 -3.06 3.65
CA PHE A 74 -7.96 -3.65 4.90
C PHE A 74 -9.17 -4.03 5.75
N ARG A 75 -9.44 -5.33 5.92
CA ARG A 75 -10.63 -5.82 6.68
C ARG A 75 -10.63 -5.39 8.15
N ASN A 76 -9.46 -5.26 8.76
CA ASN A 76 -9.29 -5.06 10.20
C ASN A 76 -8.62 -3.72 10.54
N GLY A 77 -8.68 -2.73 9.63
CA GLY A 77 -8.00 -1.47 9.84
C GLY A 77 -8.34 -0.43 8.78
N GLN A 78 -7.46 0.57 8.67
CA GLN A 78 -7.66 1.69 7.77
C GLN A 78 -6.98 1.46 6.42
N THR A 79 -7.63 1.90 5.35
CA THR A 79 -7.01 2.07 4.03
C THR A 79 -6.20 3.36 4.00
N GLY A 80 -5.26 3.48 3.06
CA GLY A 80 -4.40 4.65 2.95
C GLY A 80 -3.22 4.39 2.02
N SER A 81 -2.32 5.37 1.89
CA SER A 81 -1.13 5.25 1.06
C SER A 81 0.14 5.49 1.87
N LEU A 82 1.19 4.75 1.55
CA LEU A 82 2.55 4.96 2.05
C LEU A 82 3.44 5.33 0.87
N ALA A 83 4.47 6.14 1.07
CA ALA A 83 5.45 6.41 0.02
C ALA A 83 6.81 5.81 0.37
N PHE A 84 7.46 5.32 -0.66
CA PHE A 84 8.79 4.73 -0.62
C PHE A 84 9.64 5.36 -1.71
N LYS A 85 10.94 5.47 -1.46
CA LYS A 85 11.93 5.67 -2.50
C LYS A 85 12.36 4.30 -3.05
N TRP A 86 12.34 4.14 -4.36
CA TRP A 86 12.83 2.97 -5.06
C TRP A 86 14.28 3.15 -5.52
N ASP A 87 15.19 2.35 -4.99
CA ASP A 87 16.56 2.28 -5.51
C ASP A 87 16.65 1.16 -6.56
N GLY A 88 16.68 1.56 -7.83
CA GLY A 88 16.80 0.62 -8.95
C GLY A 88 18.13 -0.13 -9.02
N LYS A 89 19.17 0.32 -8.32
CA LYS A 89 20.48 -0.36 -8.33
C LYS A 89 20.52 -1.52 -7.35
N SER A 90 19.90 -1.35 -6.19
CA SER A 90 19.85 -2.38 -5.14
C SER A 90 18.56 -3.20 -5.12
N PHE A 91 17.59 -2.84 -5.97
CA PHE A 91 16.23 -3.41 -5.98
C PHE A 91 15.53 -3.30 -4.62
N ALA A 92 15.72 -2.17 -3.94
CA ALA A 92 15.22 -1.94 -2.58
C ALA A 92 14.25 -0.75 -2.49
N PHE A 93 13.34 -0.83 -1.53
CA PHE A 93 12.45 0.25 -1.15
C PHE A 93 12.88 0.83 0.20
N TYR A 94 12.98 2.15 0.27
CA TYR A 94 13.31 2.87 1.50
C TYR A 94 12.11 3.73 1.92
N PRO A 95 11.69 3.68 3.19
CA PRO A 95 10.62 4.56 3.68
C PRO A 95 10.95 6.03 3.42
N GLU A 96 9.98 6.80 2.95
CA GLU A 96 10.10 8.26 2.80
C GLU A 96 9.39 8.99 3.94
N SER A 97 9.73 10.27 4.14
CA SER A 97 9.18 11.05 5.25
C SER A 97 7.67 11.32 5.10
N TYR A 98 6.98 11.44 6.24
CA TYR A 98 5.54 11.68 6.29
C TYR A 98 5.12 12.98 5.58
N GLU A 99 5.94 14.02 5.67
CA GLU A 99 5.70 15.32 5.04
C GLU A 99 5.71 15.18 3.51
N LYS A 100 6.65 14.39 2.98
CA LYS A 100 6.76 14.12 1.55
C LYS A 100 5.56 13.29 1.06
N ILE A 101 5.10 12.32 1.87
CA ILE A 101 3.87 11.56 1.65
C ILE A 101 2.64 12.49 1.54
N MET A 102 2.51 13.43 2.48
CA MET A 102 1.36 14.35 2.52
C MET A 102 1.34 15.33 1.34
N ALA A 103 2.49 15.83 0.92
CA ALA A 103 2.61 16.74 -0.22
C ALA A 103 2.12 16.12 -1.56
N LEU A 104 2.20 14.80 -1.70
CA LEU A 104 1.75 14.09 -2.91
C LEU A 104 0.24 13.79 -2.88
N SER A 105 -0.31 13.56 -1.69
CA SER A 105 -1.74 13.31 -1.49
C SER A 105 -2.62 14.54 -1.75
N THR A 106 -2.05 15.74 -1.70
CA THR A 106 -2.79 17.02 -1.84
C THR A 106 -3.15 17.35 -3.30
N SER A 107 -2.62 16.61 -4.28
CA SER A 107 -2.86 16.84 -5.71
C SER A 107 -3.96 15.96 -6.32
N SER A 108 -4.66 15.13 -5.54
CA SER A 108 -5.82 14.37 -6.01
C SER A 108 -6.87 14.28 -4.92
N ASP A 109 -7.99 14.97 -5.15
CA ASP A 109 -9.18 14.92 -4.31
C ASP A 109 -9.57 13.46 -4.01
N LYS A 110 -9.73 13.18 -2.71
CA LYS A 110 -10.17 11.92 -2.08
C LYS A 110 -9.06 10.90 -1.77
N LEU A 111 -8.37 11.13 -0.66
CA LEU A 111 -8.09 10.08 0.32
C LEU A 111 -7.89 10.69 1.73
N ASP A 112 -8.92 11.37 2.24
CA ASP A 112 -9.02 11.70 3.67
C ASP A 112 -9.06 10.40 4.48
N LYS A 113 -7.93 10.01 5.10
CA LYS A 113 -7.86 9.12 6.28
C LYS A 113 -6.46 8.80 6.82
N PHE A 114 -5.42 9.57 6.52
CA PHE A 114 -4.19 9.46 7.31
C PHE A 114 -4.32 10.24 8.62
N PRO A 115 -3.86 9.71 9.78
CA PRO A 115 -3.71 10.53 10.97
C PRO A 115 -2.81 11.71 10.62
N LYS A 116 -3.30 12.94 10.80
CA LYS A 116 -2.61 14.21 10.45
C LYS A 116 -1.27 14.43 11.19
N GLN A 117 -0.84 13.46 11.99
CA GLN A 117 0.37 13.49 12.81
C GLN A 117 1.04 12.12 12.73
N PRO A 118 2.39 12.07 12.73
CA PRO A 118 3.12 10.82 12.84
C PRO A 118 2.67 10.06 14.10
N PRO A 119 2.76 8.71 14.10
CA PRO A 119 2.54 7.93 15.32
C PRO A 119 3.40 8.51 16.44
N LYS A 120 2.78 8.86 17.58
CA LYS A 120 3.54 9.31 18.74
C LYS A 120 4.52 8.19 19.10
N GLU A 121 5.81 8.54 19.22
CA GLU A 121 6.79 7.61 19.77
C GLU A 121 6.26 7.07 21.10
N PRO A 122 6.41 5.77 21.38
CA PRO A 122 6.05 5.23 22.67
C PRO A 122 6.79 6.05 23.71
N SER A 123 6.03 6.75 24.57
CA SER A 123 6.60 7.53 25.66
C SER A 123 7.47 6.57 26.46
N ALA A 124 8.78 6.81 26.49
CA ALA A 124 9.67 6.08 27.37
C ALA A 124 9.06 6.13 28.77
N GLU A 125 8.65 4.98 29.30
CA GLU A 125 8.22 4.88 30.69
C GLU A 125 9.39 5.42 31.52
N PRO A 126 9.17 6.37 32.44
CA PRO A 126 10.23 6.80 33.33
C PRO A 126 10.65 5.56 34.10
N ASN A 127 11.89 5.10 33.85
CA ASN A 127 12.52 4.05 34.64
C ASN A 127 12.38 4.44 36.10
N GLY A 128 11.48 3.76 36.81
CA GLY A 128 11.35 3.87 38.26
C GLY A 128 12.61 3.29 38.86
N GLU A 129 13.59 4.15 39.14
CA GLU A 129 14.67 3.84 40.05
C GLU A 129 14.06 3.67 41.45
N ASN A 130 14.20 2.45 41.98
CA ASN A 130 13.97 2.13 43.40
C ASN A 130 15.06 2.72 44.28
#